data_AF-A0A8T5TUC3-F1
#
_entry.id   AF-A0A8T5TUC3-F1
#
_cell.length_a   1.000
_cell.length_b   1.000
_cell.length_c   1.000
_cell.angle_alpha   90.00
_cell.angle_beta   90.00
_cell.angle_gamma   90.00
#
_symmetry.space_group_name_H-M   'P 1'
#
loop_
_entity.id
_entity.type
_entity.pdbx_description
1 polymer ?
#
loop_
_entity_poly.entity_id
_entity_poly.type
_entity_poly.pdbx_seq_one_letter_code
_entity_poly.pdbx_strand_id
1 'polypeptide(L)'
;MKGELIQLYKIGRELGLAKKEINKIFSYNNFKDKNLGVFMLIIIIAFIGFLIILTSFSVAPNSPNLPSNHTYQSGTLYSTVRIKDFNARK
;
A
#
# COMPACT_ATOMS: atom_id res chain seq x y z
N MET A 1 -4.85 -16.08 -31.32
CA MET A 1 -3.40 -15.86 -31.11
C MET A 1 -2.51 -16.20 -32.31
N LYS A 2 -2.18 -17.47 -32.65
CA LYS A 2 -1.21 -17.74 -33.76
C LYS A 2 -1.71 -17.29 -35.15
N GLY A 3 -3.02 -17.39 -35.42
CA GLY A 3 -3.61 -17.01 -36.72
C GLY A 3 -3.62 -15.51 -37.01
N GLU A 4 -3.82 -14.67 -36.00
CA GLU A 4 -3.87 -13.20 -36.14
C GLU A 4 -2.49 -12.63 -36.50
N LEU A 5 -1.42 -13.23 -35.98
CA LEU A 5 -0.05 -12.83 -36.27
C LEU A 5 0.33 -13.10 -37.73
N ILE A 6 -0.18 -14.20 -38.29
CA ILE A 6 0.02 -14.57 -39.69
C ILE A 6 -0.73 -13.60 -40.61
N GLN A 7 -1.94 -13.19 -40.23
CA GLN A 7 -2.71 -12.17 -40.98
C GLN A 7 -2.02 -10.81 -40.95
N LEU A 8 -1.55 -10.35 -39.80
CA LEU A 8 -0.83 -9.07 -39.68
C LEU A 8 0.47 -9.07 -40.50
N TYR A 9 1.18 -10.20 -40.53
CA TYR A 9 2.36 -10.38 -41.38
C TYR A 9 2.02 -10.32 -42.88
N LYS A 10 0.88 -10.91 -43.28
CA LYS A 10 0.40 -10.88 -44.67
C LYS A 10 -0.01 -9.46 -45.09
N ILE A 11 -0.76 -8.75 -44.24
CA ILE A 11 -1.17 -7.35 -44.46
C ILE A 11 0.07 -6.45 -44.54
N GLY A 12 1.02 -6.60 -43.63
CA GLY A 12 2.25 -5.80 -43.65
C GLY A 12 3.05 -6.00 -44.93
N ARG A 13 3.12 -7.24 -45.43
CA ARG A 13 3.79 -7.56 -46.69
C ARG A 13 3.04 -7.00 -47.91
N GLU A 14 1.71 -7.04 -47.91
CA GLU A 14 0.86 -6.46 -48.97
C GLU A 14 0.95 -4.93 -49.01
N LEU A 15 1.21 -4.28 -47.87
CA LEU A 15 1.48 -2.84 -47.77
C LEU A 15 2.91 -2.44 -48.18
N GLY A 16 3.74 -3.40 -48.62
CA GLY A 16 5.11 -3.15 -49.04
C GLY A 16 6.11 -2.93 -47.89
N LEU A 17 5.72 -3.21 -46.64
CA LEU A 17 6.61 -3.06 -45.49
C LEU A 17 7.74 -4.09 -45.55
N ALA A 18 8.94 -3.65 -45.21
CA ALA A 18 10.08 -4.54 -45.13
C ALA A 18 9.89 -5.52 -43.96
N LYS A 19 10.41 -6.75 -44.10
CA LYS A 19 10.39 -7.78 -43.05
C LYS A 19 10.86 -7.26 -41.68
N LYS A 20 11.83 -6.33 -41.68
CA LYS A 20 12.39 -5.69 -40.48
C LYS A 20 11.38 -4.77 -39.78
N GLU A 21 10.53 -4.07 -40.52
CA GLU A 21 9.53 -3.15 -39.99
C GLU A 21 8.36 -3.91 -39.38
N ILE A 22 7.89 -4.96 -40.06
CA ILE A 22 6.85 -5.86 -39.54
C ILE A 22 7.30 -6.48 -38.21
N ASN A 23 8.56 -6.94 -38.15
CA ASN A 23 9.12 -7.52 -36.93
C ASN A 23 9.29 -6.47 -35.80
N LYS A 24 9.60 -5.22 -36.14
CA LYS A 24 9.70 -4.11 -35.19
C LYS A 24 8.34 -3.80 -34.55
N ILE A 25 7.27 -3.76 -35.35
CA ILE A 25 5.89 -3.55 -34.88
C ILE A 25 5.45 -4.72 -33.99
N PHE A 26 5.76 -5.96 -34.40
CA PHE A 26 5.47 -7.16 -33.63
C PHE A 26 6.19 -7.17 -32.27
N SER A 27 7.47 -6.82 -32.26
CA SER A 27 8.27 -6.71 -31.04
C SER A 27 7.73 -5.61 -30.13
N TYR A 28 7.34 -4.45 -30.67
CA TYR A 28 6.77 -3.35 -29.90
C TYR A 28 5.45 -3.73 -29.20
N ASN A 29 4.54 -4.42 -29.89
CA ASN A 29 3.29 -4.90 -29.27
C ASN A 29 3.55 -5.96 -28.19
N ASN A 30 4.47 -6.91 -28.42
CA ASN A 30 4.79 -7.94 -27.43
C ASN A 30 5.50 -7.38 -26.18
N PHE A 31 6.28 -6.31 -26.33
CA PHE A 31 6.95 -5.63 -25.21
C PHE A 31 6.01 -4.73 -24.41
N LYS A 32 4.97 -4.16 -25.05
CA LYS A 32 4.02 -3.28 -24.38
C LYS A 32 3.24 -4.01 -23.28
N ASP A 33 2.85 -5.26 -23.50
CA ASP A 33 2.00 -6.00 -22.57
C ASP A 33 2.78 -6.62 -21.39
N LYS A 34 4.03 -7.06 -21.60
CA LYS A 34 4.82 -7.69 -20.52
C LYS A 34 5.20 -6.73 -19.40
N ASN A 35 5.48 -5.47 -19.72
CA ASN A 35 5.89 -4.48 -18.72
C ASN A 35 4.68 -3.84 -18.02
N LEU A 36 3.54 -3.72 -18.69
CA LEU A 36 2.31 -3.21 -18.10
C LEU A 36 1.82 -4.08 -16.93
N GLY A 37 1.86 -5.41 -17.09
CA GLY A 37 1.45 -6.34 -16.03
C GLY A 37 2.31 -6.23 -14.77
N VAL A 38 3.64 -6.13 -14.94
CA VAL A 38 4.59 -5.97 -13.82
C VAL A 38 4.40 -4.61 -13.14
N PHE A 39 4.21 -3.54 -13.92
CA PHE A 39 3.97 -2.20 -13.38
C PHE A 39 2.66 -2.13 -12.58
N MET A 40 1.59 -2.74 -13.09
CA MET A 40 0.31 -2.85 -12.36
C MET A 40 0.44 -3.66 -11.08
N LEU A 41 1.22 -4.75 -11.09
CA LEU A 41 1.47 -5.56 -9.90
C LEU A 41 2.23 -4.79 -8.81
N ILE A 42 3.23 -3.98 -9.20
CA ILE A 42 3.95 -3.09 -8.28
C ILE A 42 2.99 -2.06 -7.67
N ILE A 43 2.11 -1.46 -8.48
CA ILE A 43 1.11 -0.49 -7.99
C ILE A 43 0.17 -1.14 -6.97
N ILE A 44 -0.33 -2.35 -7.25
CA ILE A 44 -1.23 -3.07 -6.34
C ILE A 44 -0.53 -3.36 -5.01
N ILE A 45 0.72 -3.85 -5.04
CA ILE A 45 1.50 -4.13 -3.82
C ILE A 45 1.74 -2.85 -3.02
N ALA A 46 2.13 -1.76 -3.68
CA ALA A 46 2.35 -0.47 -3.04
C ALA A 46 1.07 0.07 -2.39
N PHE A 47 -0.07 -0.08 -3.06
CA PHE A 47 -1.38 0.34 -2.55
C PHE A 47 -1.80 -0.46 -1.32
N ILE A 48 -1.64 -1.78 -1.35
CA ILE A 48 -1.93 -2.66 -0.20
C ILE A 48 -1.01 -2.31 0.98
N GLY A 49 0.28 -2.12 0.73
CA GLY A 49 1.25 -1.71 1.76
C GLY A 49 0.89 -0.36 2.39
N PHE A 50 0.48 0.62 1.57
CA PHE A 50 0.00 1.91 2.04
C PHE A 50 -1.25 1.79 2.91
N LEU A 51 -2.23 0.97 2.50
CA LEU A 51 -3.44 0.72 3.30
C LEU A 51 -3.12 0.07 4.65
N ILE A 52 -2.18 -0.88 4.71
CA ILE A 52 -1.75 -1.51 5.98
C ILE A 52 -1.11 -0.49 6.92
N ILE A 53 -0.28 0.40 6.40
CA ILE A 53 0.35 1.47 7.20
C ILE A 53 -0.73 2.43 7.70
N LEU A 54 -1.64 2.85 6.83
CA LEU A 54 -2.71 3.77 7.16
C LEU A 54 -3.67 3.21 8.24
N THR A 55 -4.02 1.94 8.14
CA THR A 55 -4.83 1.26 9.16
C THR A 55 -4.05 1.06 10.46
N SER A 56 -2.74 0.84 10.41
CA SER A 56 -1.91 0.72 11.62
C SER A 56 -1.92 2.01 12.46
N PHE A 57 -1.92 3.18 11.81
CA PHE A 57 -2.05 4.47 12.52
C PHE A 57 -3.47 4.74 13.04
N SER A 58 -4.50 4.20 12.37
CA SER A 58 -5.90 4.44 12.73
C SER A 58 -6.46 3.44 13.75
N VAL A 59 -5.89 2.23 13.81
CA VAL A 59 -6.31 1.11 14.67
C VAL A 59 -5.35 0.90 15.85
N ALA A 60 -4.40 1.82 16.08
CA ALA A 60 -3.62 1.86 17.32
C ALA A 60 -4.25 2.83 18.33
N PRO A 61 -5.28 2.44 19.12
CA PRO A 61 -5.59 3.15 20.35
C PRO A 61 -4.49 2.95 21.41
N ASN A 62 -3.55 2.01 21.21
CA ASN A 62 -2.53 1.65 22.18
C ASN A 62 -1.15 1.58 21.51
N SER A 63 -0.47 2.72 21.41
CA SER A 63 0.99 2.75 21.22
C SER A 63 1.66 1.96 22.35
N PRO A 64 2.63 1.07 22.08
CA PRO A 64 3.40 0.41 23.14
C PRO A 64 4.30 1.39 23.92
N ASN A 65 4.41 2.65 23.45
CA ASN A 65 5.22 3.70 24.05
C ASN A 65 4.37 4.89 24.54
N LEU A 66 3.14 4.66 25.00
CA LEU A 66 2.49 5.65 25.84
C LEU A 66 3.12 5.53 27.25
N PRO A 67 3.90 6.50 27.74
CA PRO A 67 4.13 6.54 29.18
C PRO A 67 2.74 6.63 29.78
N SER A 68 2.38 5.63 30.58
CA SER A 68 1.09 5.62 31.23
C SER A 68 0.89 6.98 31.88
N ASN A 69 -0.19 7.67 31.49
CA ASN A 69 -0.61 8.95 32.07
C ASN A 69 -1.07 8.72 33.51
N HIS A 70 -0.22 8.11 34.34
CA HIS A 70 -0.30 8.24 35.76
C HIS A 70 0.19 9.66 36.03
N THR A 71 -0.77 10.60 36.11
CA THR A 71 -0.53 11.95 36.66
C THR A 71 0.14 11.90 38.04
N TYR A 72 0.18 10.72 38.67
CA TYR A 72 0.77 10.45 39.96
C TYR A 72 1.77 9.29 39.87
N GLN A 73 2.97 9.51 40.41
CA GLN A 73 4.01 8.49 40.52
C GLN A 73 3.54 7.33 41.42
N SER A 74 3.70 6.09 40.95
CA SER A 74 3.42 4.90 41.77
C SER A 74 4.42 4.79 42.92
N GLY A 75 3.95 4.60 44.15
CA GLY A 75 4.80 4.45 45.34
C GLY A 75 4.94 5.70 46.22
N THR A 76 4.33 6.84 45.86
CA THR A 76 4.32 8.04 46.70
C THR A 76 3.06 8.12 47.55
N LEU A 77 3.22 8.18 48.88
CA LEU A 77 2.11 8.39 49.82
C LEU A 77 1.74 9.88 49.85
N TYR A 78 0.71 10.27 49.11
CA TYR A 78 0.11 11.60 49.28
C TYR A 78 -0.85 11.58 50.47
N SER A 79 -0.83 12.66 51.25
CA SER A 79 -1.80 12.87 52.33
C SER A 79 -3.20 13.00 51.72
N THR A 80 -3.95 11.91 51.71
CA THR A 80 -5.35 11.92 51.29
C THR A 80 -6.20 12.31 52.49
N VAL A 81 -6.65 13.57 52.54
CA VAL A 81 -7.73 13.92 53.45
C VAL A 81 -8.98 13.25 52.90
N ARG A 82 -9.41 12.17 53.55
CA ARG A 82 -10.66 11.51 53.14
C ARG A 82 -11.79 12.47 53.52
N ILE A 83 -12.76 12.65 52.61
CA ILE A 83 -13.90 13.56 52.81
C ILE A 83 -14.66 13.25 54.12
N LYS A 84 -14.65 11.98 54.56
CA LYS A 84 -15.19 11.55 55.84
C LYS A 84 -14.55 12.23 57.06
N ASP A 85 -13.27 12.59 56.98
CA ASP A 85 -12.51 13.20 58.07
C ASP A 85 -12.76 14.72 58.16
N PHE A 86 -13.33 15.33 57.10
CA PHE A 86 -13.77 16.72 57.10
C PHE A 86 -15.07 16.92 57.89
N ASN A 87 -15.96 15.92 57.87
CA ASN A 87 -17.27 16.01 58.50
C ASN A 87 -17.23 15.77 60.03
N ALA A 88 -16.10 15.31 60.57
CA ALA A 88 -15.90 15.07 61.99
C ALA A 88 -15.48 16.33 62.78
N ARG A 89 -15.18 17.44 62.09
CA ARG A 89 -14.77 18.72 62.70
C ARG A 89 -15.80 19.83 62.52
N LYS A 90 -17.07 19.49 62.38
CA LYS A 90 -18.19 20.43 62.38
C LYS A 90 -19.07 20.15 63.58
#